data_AF-B1Y9Z7-F1
#
_entry.id   AF-B1Y9Z7-F1
#
_cell.length_a   1.000
_cell.length_b   1.000
_cell.length_c   1.000
_cell.angle_alpha   90.00
_cell.angle_beta   90.00
_cell.angle_gamma   90.00
#
_symmetry.space_group_name_H-M   'P 1'
#
loop_
_entity.id
_entity.type
_entity.pdbx_description
1 polymer ?
#
loop_
_entity_poly.entity_id
_entity_poly.type
_entity_poly.pdbx_seq_one_letter_code
_entity_poly.pdbx_strand_id
1 'polypeptide(L)'
;MEKKDCLFAILDFCGGGSYDQQKLREILKQGRIRARKLVLISRCGGAAVYLPAVRALASENMDFPVRHYHELEVAEAAELEGCGTYEVLNL
;
A
#
# COMPACT_ATOMS: atom_id res chain seq x y z
N MET A 1 -14.52 11.98 11.12
CA MET A 1 -14.18 10.60 10.69
C MET A 1 -13.04 10.11 11.55
N GLU A 2 -13.17 8.95 12.17
CA GLU A 2 -12.09 8.32 12.93
C GLU A 2 -11.08 7.70 11.96
N LYS A 3 -9.78 7.96 12.16
CA LYS A 3 -8.73 7.33 11.34
C LYS A 3 -8.62 5.85 11.69
N LYS A 4 -8.58 5.00 10.67
CA LYS A 4 -8.23 3.58 10.80
C LYS A 4 -6.76 3.41 11.19
N ASP A 5 -6.42 2.26 11.74
CA ASP A 5 -5.02 1.96 12.04
C ASP A 5 -4.23 1.81 10.74
N CYS A 6 -4.79 1.06 9.77
CA CYS A 6 -4.11 0.77 8.51
C CYS A 6 -5.01 0.98 7.30
N LEU A 7 -4.42 1.52 6.23
CA LEU A 7 -4.98 1.47 4.89
C LEU A 7 -4.17 0.45 4.09
N PHE A 8 -4.81 -0.58 3.57
CA PHE A 8 -4.21 -1.54 2.67
C PHE A 8 -4.45 -1.10 1.23
N ALA A 9 -3.41 -1.12 0.41
CA ALA A 9 -3.50 -0.91 -1.02
C ALA A 9 -2.93 -2.14 -1.75
N ILE A 10 -3.79 -2.82 -2.47
CA ILE A 10 -3.43 -4.02 -3.24
C ILE A 10 -2.97 -3.58 -4.62
N LEU A 11 -1.74 -3.95 -4.96
CA LEU A 11 -1.11 -3.69 -6.25
C LEU A 11 -1.11 -5.00 -7.05
N ASP A 12 -1.94 -5.06 -8.09
CA ASP A 12 -1.99 -6.21 -9.00
C ASP A 12 -1.14 -5.95 -10.26
N PHE A 13 0.00 -6.64 -10.36
CA PHE A 13 0.91 -6.54 -11.50
C PHE A 13 0.89 -7.79 -12.40
N CYS A 14 -0.12 -8.66 -12.29
CA CYS A 14 -0.12 -9.98 -12.91
C CYS A 14 -0.05 -9.93 -14.44
N GLY A 15 -0.54 -8.84 -15.05
CA GLY A 15 -0.52 -8.63 -16.50
C GLY A 15 0.74 -7.97 -17.06
N GLY A 16 1.80 -7.82 -16.26
CA GLY A 16 2.98 -7.02 -16.67
C GLY A 16 2.68 -5.52 -16.78
N GLY A 17 1.62 -5.06 -16.10
CA GLY A 17 1.20 -3.66 -16.11
C GLY A 17 2.22 -2.75 -15.43
N SER A 18 2.27 -1.50 -15.90
CA SER A 18 2.95 -0.42 -15.18
C SER A 18 2.05 0.11 -14.06
N TYR A 19 2.66 0.64 -13.00
CA TYR A 19 1.92 1.38 -11.99
C TYR A 19 1.65 2.80 -12.49
N ASP A 20 0.45 3.30 -12.22
CA ASP A 20 0.10 4.70 -12.47
C ASP A 20 0.62 5.55 -11.29
N GLN A 21 1.60 6.41 -11.57
CA GLN A 21 2.17 7.32 -10.57
C GLN A 21 1.12 8.24 -9.95
N GLN A 22 0.11 8.67 -10.71
CA GLN A 22 -0.95 9.53 -10.21
C GLN A 22 -1.81 8.79 -9.19
N LYS A 23 -2.17 7.53 -9.48
CA LYS A 23 -2.91 6.70 -8.51
C LYS A 23 -2.11 6.46 -7.23
N LEU A 24 -0.81 6.18 -7.34
CA LEU A 24 0.07 6.04 -6.16
C LEU A 24 0.04 7.28 -5.27
N ARG A 25 0.11 8.47 -5.87
CA ARG A 25 0.01 9.74 -5.13
C ARG A 25 -1.34 9.91 -4.45
N GLU A 26 -2.42 9.55 -5.13
CA GLU A 26 -3.77 9.64 -4.56
C GLU A 26 -3.94 8.70 -3.36
N ILE A 27 -3.43 7.47 -3.44
CA ILE A 27 -3.45 6.52 -2.32
C ILE A 27 -2.64 7.06 -1.15
N LEU A 28 -1.47 7.65 -1.41
CA LEU A 28 -0.67 8.25 -0.34
C LEU A 28 -1.44 9.39 0.35
N LYS A 29 -2.12 10.25 -0.42
CA LYS A 29 -2.99 11.30 0.11
C LYS A 29 -4.16 10.73 0.91
N GLN A 30 -4.85 9.72 0.38
CA GLN A 30 -5.96 9.07 1.06
C GLN A 30 -5.51 8.38 2.35
N GLY A 31 -4.38 7.66 2.33
CA GLY A 31 -3.77 7.03 3.49
C GLY A 31 -3.50 8.03 4.59
N ARG A 32 -2.90 9.18 4.26
CA ARG A 32 -2.64 10.25 5.24
C ARG A 32 -3.91 10.80 5.89
N ILE A 33 -5.03 10.82 5.17
CA ILE A 33 -6.31 11.33 5.67
C ILE A 33 -7.06 10.27 6.47
N ARG A 34 -7.09 9.03 5.99
CA ARG A 34 -7.97 7.96 6.45
C ARG A 34 -7.34 7.00 7.46
N ALA A 35 -6.01 6.88 7.46
CA ALA A 35 -5.30 5.92 8.29
C ALA A 35 -4.07 6.50 9.00
N ARG A 36 -3.53 5.75 9.96
CA ARG A 36 -2.25 6.05 10.63
C ARG A 36 -1.05 5.52 9.84
N LYS A 37 -1.29 4.56 8.96
CA LYS A 37 -0.27 3.87 8.18
C LYS A 37 -0.84 3.32 6.87
N LEU A 38 -0.01 3.26 5.84
CA LEU A 38 -0.32 2.60 4.58
C LEU A 38 0.48 1.31 4.44
N VAL A 39 -0.18 0.23 4.09
CA VAL A 39 0.42 -1.08 3.81
C VAL A 39 0.13 -1.43 2.36
N LEU A 40 1.18 -1.58 1.57
CA LEU A 40 1.12 -1.98 0.17
C LEU A 40 1.26 -3.50 0.09
N ILE A 41 0.40 -4.15 -0.68
CA ILE A 41 0.47 -5.59 -0.92
C ILE A 41 0.55 -5.83 -2.42
N SER A 42 1.68 -6.33 -2.91
CA SER A 42 1.80 -6.78 -4.31
C SER A 42 1.38 -8.24 -4.43
N ARG A 43 0.27 -8.51 -5.11
CA ARG A 43 -0.27 -9.88 -5.28
C ARG A 43 0.50 -10.75 -6.26
N CYS A 44 1.25 -10.13 -7.14
CA CYS A 44 1.98 -10.79 -8.22
C CYS A 44 2.96 -9.80 -8.87
N GLY A 45 3.74 -10.30 -9.83
CA GLY A 45 4.78 -9.54 -10.52
C GLY A 45 6.13 -9.63 -9.81
N GLY A 46 7.21 -9.60 -10.58
CA GLY A 46 8.57 -9.69 -10.03
C GLY A 46 9.03 -8.40 -9.35
N ALA A 47 10.11 -8.51 -8.56
CA ALA A 47 10.73 -7.38 -7.87
C ALA A 47 11.05 -6.18 -8.78
N ALA A 48 11.38 -6.44 -10.05
CA ALA A 48 11.61 -5.39 -11.04
C ALA A 48 10.38 -4.51 -11.31
N VAL A 49 9.16 -4.99 -11.03
CA VAL A 49 7.90 -4.29 -11.31
C VAL A 49 7.39 -3.55 -10.06
N TYR A 50 7.31 -4.23 -8.92
CA TYR A 50 6.75 -3.61 -7.71
C TYR A 50 7.75 -2.71 -6.97
N LEU A 51 9.06 -2.98 -6.99
CA LEU A 51 10.03 -2.15 -6.26
C LEU A 51 10.08 -0.71 -6.75
N PRO A 52 10.02 -0.41 -8.07
CA PRO A 52 9.90 0.97 -8.54
C PRO A 52 8.66 1.70 -7.99
N ALA A 53 7.51 1.04 -7.92
CA ALA A 53 6.28 1.62 -7.37
C ALA A 53 6.43 1.96 -5.87
N VAL A 54 7.00 1.02 -5.10
CA VAL A 54 7.27 1.21 -3.66
C VAL A 54 8.28 2.34 -3.44
N ARG A 55 9.34 2.40 -4.26
CA ARG A 55 10.34 3.48 -4.19
C ARG A 55 9.75 4.84 -4.52
N ALA A 56 8.90 4.94 -5.54
CA ALA A 56 8.19 6.17 -5.87
C ALA A 56 7.34 6.65 -4.68
N LEU A 57 6.56 5.75 -4.08
CA LEU A 57 5.78 6.06 -2.87
C LEU A 57 6.64 6.49 -1.69
N ALA A 58 7.75 5.79 -1.42
CA ALA A 58 8.65 6.14 -0.33
C ALA A 58 9.31 7.51 -0.55
N SER A 59 9.68 7.85 -1.77
CA SER A 59 10.32 9.13 -2.11
C SER A 59 9.40 10.34 -1.90
N GLU A 60 8.09 10.17 -2.09
CA GLU A 60 7.10 11.23 -1.88
C GLU A 60 6.63 11.34 -0.42
N ASN A 61 7.26 10.57 0.46
CA ASN A 61 6.74 10.31 1.77
C ASN A 61 7.75 10.55 2.89
N MET A 62 7.74 11.76 3.44
CA MET A 62 8.71 12.14 4.47
C MET A 62 8.35 11.63 5.89
N ASP A 63 7.06 11.54 6.27
CA ASP A 63 6.67 11.24 7.67
C ASP A 63 5.51 10.24 7.86
N PHE A 64 4.91 9.71 6.79
CA PHE A 64 3.78 8.77 6.92
C PHE A 64 4.30 7.31 6.92
N PRO A 65 3.92 6.45 7.87
CA PRO A 65 4.37 5.07 7.86
C PRO A 65 3.88 4.33 6.60
N VAL A 66 4.81 3.82 5.79
CA VAL A 66 4.53 2.96 4.63
C VAL A 66 5.26 1.64 4.78
N ARG A 67 4.54 0.54 4.61
CA ARG A 67 5.07 -0.83 4.63
C ARG A 67 4.69 -1.54 3.34
N HIS A 68 5.49 -2.52 2.93
CA HIS A 68 5.25 -3.30 1.72
C HIS A 68 5.43 -4.78 2.03
N TYR A 69 4.48 -5.57 1.54
CA TYR A 69 4.51 -7.03 1.52
C TYR A 69 4.24 -7.53 0.10
N HIS A 70 4.78 -8.70 -0.22
CA HIS A 70 4.56 -9.38 -1.48
C HIS A 70 3.90 -10.73 -1.22
N GLU A 71 2.81 -11.02 -1.95
CA GLU A 71 2.07 -12.28 -1.86
C GLU A 71 1.63 -12.64 -0.43
N LEU A 72 1.26 -11.62 0.35
CA LEU A 72 0.73 -11.76 1.70
C LEU A 72 -0.74 -11.37 1.73
N GLU A 73 -1.59 -12.14 2.42
CA GLU A 73 -2.99 -11.78 2.55
C GLU A 73 -3.18 -10.57 3.47
N VAL A 74 -4.24 -9.79 3.22
CA VAL A 74 -4.54 -8.58 4.00
C VAL A 74 -4.70 -8.89 5.49
N ALA A 75 -5.33 -10.02 5.82
CA ALA A 75 -5.55 -10.42 7.21
C ALA A 75 -4.23 -10.70 7.93
N GLU A 76 -3.32 -11.47 7.31
CA GLU A 76 -2.00 -11.77 7.85
C GLU A 76 -1.15 -10.49 7.99
N ALA A 77 -1.21 -9.61 6.98
CA ALA A 77 -0.55 -8.32 7.02
C ALA A 77 -1.11 -7.41 8.13
N ALA A 78 -2.41 -7.46 8.41
CA ALA A 78 -3.03 -6.71 9.50
C ALA A 78 -2.59 -7.21 10.87
N GLU A 79 -2.46 -8.53 11.05
CA GLU A 79 -1.97 -9.12 12.30
C GLU A 79 -0.50 -8.76 12.55
N LEU A 80 0.37 -8.91 11.55
CA LEU A 80 1.80 -8.57 11.65
C LEU A 80 2.03 -7.10 12.01
N GLU A 81 1.13 -6.24 11.53
CA GLU A 81 1.24 -4.80 11.70
C GLU A 81 0.44 -4.26 12.88
N GLY A 82 -0.25 -5.13 13.63
CA GLY A 82 -1.05 -4.76 14.80
C GLY A 82 -2.25 -3.86 14.47
N CYS A 83 -2.82 -3.99 13.27
CA CYS A 83 -3.91 -3.15 12.81
C CYS A 83 -5.26 -3.65 13.36
N GLY A 84 -5.77 -3.05 14.44
CA GLY A 84 -7.09 -3.41 15.00
C GLY A 84 -8.26 -3.00 14.09
N THR A 85 -8.09 -1.92 13.32
CA THR A 85 -9.06 -1.47 12.32
C THR A 85 -8.36 -1.13 10.99
N TYR A 86 -8.93 -1.57 9.87
CA TYR A 86 -8.34 -1.30 8.56
C TYR A 86 -9.36 -1.11 7.43
N GLU A 87 -8.90 -0.48 6.35
CA GLU A 87 -9.61 -0.29 5.08
C GLU A 87 -8.75 -0.87 3.95
N VAL A 88 -9.39 -1.37 2.88
CA VAL A 88 -8.71 -2.00 1.75
C VAL A 88 -9.07 -1.29 0.44
N LEU A 89 -8.07 -0.95 -0.36
CA LEU A 89 -8.19 -0.40 -1.70
C LEU A 89 -7.60 -1.40 -2.70
N ASN A 90 -8.36 -1.74 -3.73
CA ASN A 90 -7.90 -2.55 -4.87
C ASN A 90 -7.56 -1.63 -6.04
N LEU A 91 -6.39 -1.83 -6.67
CA LEU A 91 -5.85 -0.95 -7.71
C LEU A 91 -5.45 -1.72 -8.97
#